data_AF-A0A9J6DYG4-F1
#
_entry.id   AF-A0A9J6DYG4-F1
#
_cell.length_a   1.000
_cell.length_b   1.000
_cell.length_c   1.000
_cell.angle_alpha   90.00
_cell.angle_beta   90.00
_cell.angle_gamma   90.00
#
_symmetry.space_group_name_H-M   'P 1'
#
loop_
_entity.id
_entity.type
_entity.pdbx_description
1 polymer ?
#
loop_
_entity_poly.entity_id
_entity_poly.type
_entity_poly.pdbx_seq_one_letter_code
_entity_poly.pdbx_strand_id
1 'polypeptide(L)'
;MLRQDACPPDMKIPHKARQESDNLIDSENRDDLVDVKIAYRAFYSLLYHERRLTLGGLNISTERLFFIGHCLKWCSKESNVVHQQAPFRFRCVVPLMNMPEFSNAFDCAAGQPMSPQEKCNIWS
;
A
#
# COMPACT_ATOMS: atom_id res chain seq x y z
N MET A 1 -20.30 1.30 0.83
CA MET A 1 -19.31 0.21 0.76
C MET A 1 -18.16 0.68 -0.11
N LEU A 2 -16.93 0.74 0.41
CA LEU A 2 -15.75 0.91 -0.43
C LEU A 2 -15.69 -0.29 -1.38
N ARG A 3 -15.64 -0.03 -2.69
CA ARG A 3 -15.38 -1.05 -3.68
C ARG A 3 -13.98 -1.60 -3.44
N GLN A 4 -13.89 -2.85 -2.99
CA GLN A 4 -12.61 -3.55 -2.75
C GLN A 4 -12.00 -4.07 -4.07
N ASP A 5 -12.68 -3.79 -5.18
CA ASP A 5 -12.46 -4.29 -6.52
C ASP A 5 -12.00 -3.21 -7.52
N ALA A 6 -11.72 -1.99 -7.06
CA ALA A 6 -11.33 -0.86 -7.89
C ALA A 6 -10.22 -0.02 -7.21
N CYS A 7 -9.62 0.90 -7.97
CA CYS A 7 -8.59 1.79 -7.45
C CYS A 7 -9.12 2.56 -6.22
N PRO A 8 -8.45 2.45 -5.05
CA PRO A 8 -8.95 3.10 -3.85
C PRO A 8 -9.04 4.62 -4.02
N PRO A 9 -10.10 5.26 -3.49
CA PRO A 9 -10.23 6.71 -3.55
C PRO A 9 -9.09 7.38 -2.77
N ASP A 10 -8.85 8.66 -3.10
CA ASP A 10 -7.83 9.47 -2.43
C ASP A 10 -7.95 9.39 -0.90
N MET A 11 -7.00 8.69 -0.29
CA MET A 11 -6.84 8.71 1.15
C MET A 11 -6.05 9.98 1.47
N LYS A 12 -6.77 11.12 1.45
CA LYS A 12 -6.21 12.47 1.62
C LYS A 12 -5.03 12.49 2.59
N ILE A 13 -3.82 12.57 2.06
CA ILE A 13 -2.64 12.88 2.86
C ILE A 13 -2.78 14.37 3.20
N PRO A 14 -3.00 14.77 4.46
CA PRO A 14 -3.17 16.16 4.82
C PRO A 14 -1.98 16.96 4.31
N HIS A 15 -2.23 18.16 3.78
CA HIS A 15 -1.18 19.06 3.28
C HIS A 15 -0.04 19.27 4.28
N LYS A 16 -0.32 19.17 5.58
CA LYS A 16 0.65 19.26 6.66
C LYS A 16 1.67 18.10 6.67
N ALA A 17 1.24 16.89 6.36
CA ALA A 17 2.13 15.72 6.20
C ALA A 17 2.97 15.75 4.92
N ARG A 18 2.64 16.63 3.94
CA ARG A 18 3.52 16.94 2.79
C ARG A 18 4.62 17.96 3.14
N GLN A 19 4.43 18.73 4.20
CA GLN A 19 5.35 19.80 4.62
C GLN A 19 6.18 19.43 5.86
N GLU A 20 5.70 18.49 6.67
CA GLU A 20 6.47 17.85 7.73
C GLU A 20 7.35 16.76 7.11
N SER A 21 8.49 17.18 6.53
CA SER A 21 9.63 16.30 6.29
C SER A 21 10.26 15.92 7.64
N ASP A 22 9.49 15.25 8.50
CA ASP A 22 10.09 14.60 9.65
C ASP A 22 10.83 13.38 9.08
N ASN A 23 12.17 13.42 9.11
CA ASN A 23 13.03 12.39 8.49
C ASN A 23 12.62 10.94 8.84
N LEU A 24 11.96 10.77 9.98
CA LEU A 24 11.41 9.51 10.48
C LEU A 24 10.19 9.01 9.68
N ILE A 25 9.27 9.90 9.28
CA ILE A 25 8.09 9.53 8.48
C ILE A 25 8.54 9.04 7.10
N ASP A 26 9.51 9.76 6.52
CA ASP A 26 10.08 9.42 5.23
C ASP A 26 10.94 8.16 5.27
N SER A 27 11.62 7.88 6.38
CA SER A 27 12.38 6.63 6.54
C SER A 27 11.43 5.44 6.74
N GLU A 28 10.41 5.54 7.60
CA GLU A 28 9.47 4.44 7.84
C GLU A 28 8.70 4.06 6.57
N ASN A 29 8.22 5.05 5.80
CA ASN A 29 7.54 4.76 4.53
C ASN A 29 8.48 4.14 3.48
N ARG A 30 9.78 4.46 3.50
CA ARG A 30 10.79 3.83 2.64
C ARG A 30 11.07 2.40 3.06
N ASP A 31 11.22 2.16 4.36
CA ASP A 31 11.43 0.82 4.91
C ASP A 31 10.21 -0.06 4.62
N ASP A 32 8.99 0.46 4.83
CA ASP A 32 7.76 -0.27 4.50
C ASP A 32 7.65 -0.57 2.98
N LEU A 33 8.14 0.32 2.11
CA LEU A 33 8.24 0.10 0.66
C LEU A 33 9.23 -1.02 0.31
N VAL A 34 10.37 -1.09 1.00
CA VAL A 34 11.34 -2.19 0.86
C VAL A 34 10.68 -3.50 1.27
N ASP A 35 10.09 -3.53 2.45
CA ASP A 35 9.47 -4.72 3.02
C ASP A 35 8.38 -5.28 2.12
N VAL A 36 7.45 -4.44 1.66
CA VAL A 36 6.35 -4.89 0.81
C VAL A 36 6.84 -5.33 -0.57
N LYS A 37 7.88 -4.70 -1.14
CA LYS A 37 8.48 -5.13 -2.42
C LYS A 37 9.13 -6.50 -2.29
N ILE A 38 9.88 -6.76 -1.21
CA ILE A 38 10.49 -8.07 -0.96
C ILE A 38 9.40 -9.13 -0.73
N ALA A 39 8.42 -8.83 0.12
CA ALA A 39 7.31 -9.74 0.40
C ALA A 39 6.51 -10.06 -0.86
N TYR A 40 6.25 -9.08 -1.73
CA TYR A 40 5.53 -9.28 -2.98
C TYR A 40 6.31 -10.17 -3.95
N ARG A 41 7.63 -9.98 -4.06
CA ARG A 41 8.49 -10.86 -4.89
C ARG A 41 8.45 -12.30 -4.39
N ALA A 42 8.54 -12.51 -3.08
CA ALA A 42 8.44 -13.84 -2.48
C ALA A 42 7.05 -14.46 -2.72
N PHE A 43 5.99 -13.71 -2.42
CA PHE A 43 4.60 -14.08 -2.70
C PHE A 43 4.40 -14.51 -4.16
N TYR A 44 4.87 -13.68 -5.10
CA TYR A 44 4.75 -13.98 -6.53
C TYR A 44 5.52 -15.25 -6.89
N SER A 45 6.75 -15.43 -6.41
CA SER A 45 7.54 -16.63 -6.68
C SER A 45 6.92 -17.93 -6.15
N LEU A 46 6.22 -17.87 -5.01
CA LEU A 46 5.61 -19.03 -4.36
C LEU A 46 4.20 -19.33 -4.90
N LEU A 47 3.41 -18.30 -5.21
CA LEU A 47 1.98 -18.42 -5.52
C LEU A 47 1.63 -18.11 -6.98
N TYR A 48 2.61 -17.90 -7.87
CA TYR A 48 2.37 -17.70 -9.31
C TYR A 48 1.46 -18.78 -9.94
N HIS A 49 1.45 -19.99 -9.37
CA HIS A 49 0.66 -21.12 -9.85
C HIS A 49 -0.70 -21.29 -9.16
N GLU A 50 -0.96 -20.66 -8.02
CA GLU A 50 -2.21 -20.76 -7.27
C GLU A 50 -3.07 -19.51 -7.49
N ARG A 51 -3.88 -19.52 -8.56
CA ARG A 51 -4.55 -18.31 -9.06
C ARG A 51 -5.72 -17.78 -8.22
N ARG A 52 -6.17 -18.48 -7.17
CA ARG A 52 -7.30 -18.03 -6.33
C ARG A 52 -7.27 -18.57 -4.91
N LEU A 53 -6.55 -17.87 -4.02
CA LEU A 53 -6.92 -17.84 -2.60
C LEU A 53 -8.27 -17.13 -2.46
N THR A 54 -9.31 -17.86 -2.09
CA THR A 54 -10.63 -17.28 -1.76
C THR A 54 -10.73 -17.13 -0.25
N LEU A 55 -10.76 -15.89 0.24
CA LEU A 55 -11.14 -15.62 1.63
C LEU A 55 -12.67 -15.74 1.72
N GLY A 56 -13.19 -16.58 2.64
CA GLY A 56 -14.58 -17.04 2.68
C GLY A 56 -15.64 -16.01 2.24
N GLY A 57 -16.13 -16.16 1.00
CA GLY A 57 -17.21 -15.34 0.44
C GLY A 57 -16.78 -14.08 -0.34
N LEU A 58 -15.49 -13.72 -0.36
CA LEU A 58 -14.98 -12.60 -1.16
C LEU A 58 -14.37 -13.08 -2.49
N ASN A 59 -14.95 -12.62 -3.59
CA ASN A 59 -14.43 -12.84 -4.94
C ASN A 59 -13.35 -11.78 -5.28
N ILE A 60 -12.20 -11.87 -4.60
CA ILE A 60 -11.05 -10.98 -4.78
C ILE A 60 -9.85 -11.81 -5.28
N SER A 61 -9.04 -11.25 -6.19
CA SER A 61 -7.84 -11.92 -6.68
C SER A 61 -6.79 -12.07 -5.58
N THR A 62 -5.93 -13.08 -5.71
CA THR A 62 -4.85 -13.34 -4.75
C THR A 62 -3.87 -12.16 -4.64
N GLU A 63 -3.61 -11.47 -5.75
CA GLU A 63 -2.80 -10.25 -5.78
C GLU A 63 -3.45 -9.10 -5.01
N ARG A 64 -4.76 -8.86 -5.22
CA ARG A 64 -5.51 -7.85 -4.46
C ARG A 64 -5.51 -8.18 -2.96
N LEU A 65 -5.69 -9.46 -2.61
CA LEU A 65 -5.64 -9.93 -1.22
C LEU A 65 -4.27 -9.71 -0.57
N PHE A 66 -3.17 -9.89 -1.30
CA PHE A 66 -1.84 -9.59 -0.77
C PHE A 66 -1.74 -8.13 -0.29
N PHE A 67 -2.15 -7.18 -1.14
CA PHE A 67 -2.08 -5.76 -0.80
C PHE A 67 -3.08 -5.35 0.29
N ILE A 68 -4.28 -5.95 0.28
CA ILE A 68 -5.24 -5.79 1.40
C ILE A 68 -4.61 -6.29 2.69
N GLY A 69 -3.98 -7.47 2.68
CA GLY A 69 -3.28 -8.05 3.83
C GLY A 69 -2.17 -7.14 4.37
N HIS A 70 -1.36 -6.55 3.49
CA HIS A 70 -0.36 -5.56 3.87
C HIS A 70 -0.98 -4.39 4.65
N CYS A 71 -2.12 -3.87 4.20
CA CYS A 71 -2.78 -2.74 4.85
C CYS A 71 -3.56 -3.13 6.12
N LEU A 72 -4.08 -4.36 6.21
CA LEU A 72 -4.80 -4.83 7.38
C LEU A 72 -3.93 -4.80 8.66
N LYS A 73 -2.61 -5.04 8.53
CA LYS A 73 -1.67 -4.96 9.68
C LYS A 73 -1.62 -3.56 10.32
N TRP A 74 -1.97 -2.53 9.54
CA TRP A 74 -1.98 -1.13 9.96
C TRP A 74 -3.35 -0.63 10.42
N CYS A 75 -4.38 -1.49 10.37
CA CYS A 75 -5.73 -1.12 10.76
C CYS A 75 -5.78 -0.83 12.27
N SER A 76 -6.04 0.43 12.61
CA SER A 76 -6.05 0.90 13.98
C SER A 76 -7.12 1.97 14.18
N LYS A 77 -7.65 2.09 15.41
CA LYS A 77 -8.39 3.30 15.80
C LYS A 77 -7.41 4.48 15.76
N GLU A 78 -7.83 5.63 15.23
CA GLU A 78 -6.99 6.80 14.90
C GLU A 78 -6.15 7.36 16.07
N SER A 79 -6.38 6.91 17.31
CA SER A 79 -5.68 7.34 18.52
C SER A 79 -4.27 6.73 18.71
N ASN A 80 -3.86 5.75 17.92
CA ASN A 80 -2.58 5.05 18.11
C ASN A 80 -1.42 5.70 17.34
N VAL A 81 -1.36 7.02 17.30
CA VAL A 81 -0.15 7.71 16.87
C VAL A 81 0.84 7.62 18.02
N VAL A 82 1.82 6.72 17.90
CA VAL A 82 3.00 6.79 18.76
C VAL A 82 3.76 8.04 18.35
N HIS A 83 4.03 8.92 19.31
CA HIS A 83 4.80 10.14 19.07
C HIS A 83 6.10 9.76 18.34
N GLN A 84 6.41 10.40 17.20
CA GLN A 84 7.56 10.14 16.32
C GLN A 84 7.44 8.97 15.30
N GLN A 85 6.25 8.41 15.06
CA GLN A 85 6.03 7.45 13.97
C GLN A 85 5.11 8.00 12.89
N ALA A 86 5.28 7.51 11.66
CA ALA A 86 4.34 7.76 10.59
C ALA A 86 2.94 7.24 10.99
N PRO A 87 1.88 8.04 10.83
CA PRO A 87 0.52 7.56 11.02
C PRO A 87 0.30 6.25 10.25
N PHE A 88 -0.21 5.21 10.91
CA PHE A 88 -0.32 3.86 10.33
C PHE A 88 -1.04 3.82 8.97
N ARG A 89 -1.99 4.74 8.74
CA ARG A 89 -2.63 4.89 7.43
C ARG A 89 -1.64 5.20 6.29
N PHE A 90 -0.61 5.99 6.54
CA PHE A 90 0.41 6.34 5.53
C PHE A 90 1.37 5.18 5.30
N ARG A 91 1.70 4.43 6.35
CA ARG A 91 2.49 3.19 6.28
C ARG A 91 1.84 2.09 5.44
N CYS A 92 0.51 2.13 5.28
CA CYS A 92 -0.22 1.34 4.28
C CYS A 92 -0.17 1.99 2.89
N VAL A 93 -0.59 3.25 2.77
CA VAL A 93 -0.90 3.86 1.47
C VAL A 93 0.34 4.30 0.68
N VAL A 94 1.29 4.99 1.33
CA VAL A 94 2.45 5.60 0.66
C VAL A 94 3.36 4.54 0.01
N PRO A 95 3.68 3.41 0.66
CA PRO A 95 4.40 2.32 -0.01
C PRO A 95 3.68 1.82 -1.26
N LEU A 96 2.36 1.57 -1.18
CA LEU A 96 1.59 1.00 -2.28
C LEU A 96 1.44 1.94 -3.50
N MET A 97 1.37 3.25 -3.27
CA MET A 97 1.42 4.25 -4.36
C MET A 97 2.67 4.10 -5.25
N ASN A 98 3.77 3.65 -4.65
CA ASN A 98 5.08 3.47 -5.30
C ASN A 98 5.29 2.06 -5.90
N MET A 99 4.23 1.24 -5.96
CA MET A 99 4.26 -0.09 -6.57
C MET A 99 3.39 -0.14 -7.84
N PRO A 100 4.00 -0.33 -9.03
CA PRO A 100 3.25 -0.59 -10.26
C PRO A 100 2.34 -1.82 -10.16
N GLU A 101 2.77 -2.84 -9.41
CA GLU A 101 2.03 -4.09 -9.23
C GLU A 101 0.72 -3.86 -8.48
N PHE A 102 0.73 -2.99 -7.48
CA PHE A 102 -0.49 -2.54 -6.81
C PHE A 102 -1.40 -1.77 -7.76
N SER A 103 -0.82 -0.83 -8.53
CA SER A 103 -1.59 -0.02 -9.49
C SER A 103 -2.28 -0.91 -10.52
N ASN A 104 -1.60 -1.95 -11.00
CA ASN A 104 -2.16 -2.93 -11.93
C ASN A 104 -3.22 -3.83 -11.25
N ALA A 105 -2.99 -4.29 -10.02
CA ALA A 105 -3.94 -5.15 -9.31
C ALA A 105 -5.29 -4.45 -9.08
N PHE A 106 -5.31 -3.14 -8.86
CA PHE A 106 -6.53 -2.36 -8.60
C PHE A 106 -6.97 -1.48 -9.79
N ASP A 107 -6.40 -1.66 -10.97
CA ASP A 107 -6.75 -0.90 -12.17
C ASP A 107 -6.64 0.64 -11.98
N CYS A 108 -5.63 1.08 -11.23
CA CYS A 108 -5.36 2.49 -11.01
C CYS A 108 -4.74 3.12 -12.26
N ALA A 109 -5.37 4.17 -12.78
CA ALA A 109 -4.84 4.94 -13.90
C ALA A 109 -3.63 5.80 -13.48
N ALA A 110 -2.68 6.01 -14.39
CA ALA A 110 -1.54 6.87 -14.13
C ALA A 110 -1.97 8.30 -13.79
N GLY A 111 -1.37 8.89 -12.77
CA GLY A 111 -1.72 10.22 -12.26
C GLY A 111 -2.86 10.23 -11.25
N GLN A 112 -3.55 9.09 -11.01
CA GLN A 112 -4.46 8.99 -9.87
C GLN A 112 -3.67 9.04 -8.55
N PRO A 113 -4.30 9.47 -7.44
CA PRO A 113 -3.63 9.54 -6.14
C PRO A 113 -2.93 8.24 -5.73
N MET A 114 -3.55 7.09 -6.01
CA MET A 114 -2.99 5.76 -5.71
C MET A 114 -2.00 5.24 -6.77
N SER A 115 -1.76 5.99 -7.85
CA SER A 115 -0.74 5.70 -8.86
C SER A 115 -0.15 7.00 -9.42
N PRO A 116 0.63 7.74 -8.60
CA PRO A 116 1.31 8.96 -9.06
C PRO A 116 2.24 8.66 -10.23
N GLN A 117 2.49 9.68 -11.06
CA GLN A 117 3.42 9.55 -12.20
C GLN A 117 4.86 9.37 -11.73
N GLU A 118 5.27 10.15 -10.74
CA GLU A 118 6.56 10.02 -10.08
C GLU A 118 6.44 9.01 -8.94
N LYS A 119 7.21 7.91 -9.04
CA LYS A 119 7.25 6.86 -8.03
C LYS A 119 8.67 6.74 -7.49
N CYS A 120 8.80 6.59 -6.18
CA CYS A 120 10.06 6.26 -5.53
C CYS A 120 10.46 4.82 -5.88
N ASN A 121 11.66 4.68 -6.44
CA ASN A 121 12.30 3.39 -6.67
C ASN A 121 13.48 3.22 -5.71
N ILE A 122 13.42 2.16 -4.90
CA ILE A 122 14.43 1.83 -3.89
C ILE A 122 15.59 0.99 -4.44
N TRP A 123 15.45 0.47 -5.66
CA TRP A 123 16.45 -0.40 -6.30
C TRP A 123 17.16 0.27 -7.49
N SER A 124 16.95 1.57 -7.68
CA SER A 124 17.63 2.41 -8.68
C SER A 124 18.78 3.19 -8.06
#